data_AF-A0A6P2AN57-F1
#
_entry.id   AF-A0A6P2AN57-F1
#
_cell.length_a   1.000
_cell.length_b   1.000
_cell.length_c   1.000
_cell.angle_alpha   90.00
_cell.angle_beta   90.00
_cell.angle_gamma   90.00
#
_symmetry.space_group_name_H-M   'P 1'
#
loop_
_entity.id
_entity.type
_entity.pdbx_description
1 polymer ?
#
loop_
_entity_poly.entity_id
_entity_poly.type
_entity_poly.pdbx_seq_one_letter_code
_entity_poly.pdbx_strand_id
1 'polypeptide(L)'
;MVGAIAATFSLGFSPTALANEMLEPIAVMTDWVSPRLKIRFGWDETGLTLYYPDGQRFLTSIELHRRAVDAEAALAQERARAEQAEADLAALQAKLAALGIDPQDVK
;
A
#
# COMPACT_ATOMS: atom_id res chain seq x y z
N MET A 1 9.71 44.04 -6.80
CA MET A 1 8.32 44.52 -6.64
C MET A 1 7.55 43.39 -6.00
N VAL A 2 7.17 43.53 -4.73
CA VAL A 2 6.49 42.48 -3.94
C VAL A 2 4.99 42.59 -4.24
N GLY A 3 4.37 41.53 -4.76
CA GLY A 3 2.99 41.54 -5.23
C GLY A 3 2.12 40.49 -4.55
N ALA A 4 1.48 40.89 -3.45
CA ALA A 4 0.22 40.42 -2.87
C ALA A 4 -0.05 38.91 -2.74
N ILE A 5 0.14 38.41 -1.53
CA ILE A 5 -0.49 37.19 -1.02
C ILE A 5 -1.91 37.56 -0.59
N ALA A 6 -2.93 37.08 -1.31
CA ALA A 6 -4.32 37.12 -0.86
C ALA A 6 -4.81 35.68 -0.68
N ALA A 7 -4.43 35.06 0.43
CA ALA A 7 -5.05 33.85 0.91
C ALA A 7 -6.37 34.25 1.59
N THR A 8 -7.48 34.18 0.85
CA THR A 8 -8.82 34.29 1.42
C THR A 8 -9.53 32.96 1.21
N PHE A 9 -9.27 32.02 2.10
CA PHE A 9 -10.04 30.78 2.19
C PHE A 9 -11.39 31.11 2.84
N SER A 10 -12.40 31.38 2.01
CA SER A 10 -13.79 31.48 2.43
C SER A 10 -14.44 30.12 2.20
N LEU A 11 -14.87 29.46 3.28
CA LEU A 11 -15.81 28.34 3.24
C LEU A 11 -17.11 28.84 2.60
N GLY A 12 -17.20 28.72 1.28
CA GLY A 12 -18.29 29.23 0.45
C GLY A 12 -18.81 28.17 -0.51
N PHE A 13 -19.24 27.01 0.02
CA PHE A 13 -20.23 26.23 -0.71
C PHE A 13 -21.56 26.95 -0.54
N SER A 14 -21.98 27.70 -1.55
CA SER A 14 -23.29 28.33 -1.62
C SER A 14 -23.76 28.48 -3.06
N PRO A 15 -25.08 28.53 -3.25
CA PRO A 15 -25.77 27.56 -4.09
C PRO A 15 -26.37 28.29 -5.27
N THR A 16 -25.84 28.07 -6.45
CA THR A 16 -26.59 28.37 -7.67
C THR A 16 -26.32 27.24 -8.63
N ALA A 17 -27.18 26.22 -8.49
CA ALA A 17 -27.40 25.25 -9.54
C ALA A 17 -27.60 26.00 -10.86
N LEU A 18 -27.06 25.44 -11.94
CA LEU A 18 -27.10 25.90 -13.33
C LEU A 18 -25.91 26.77 -13.81
N ALA A 19 -24.72 26.65 -13.21
CA ALA A 19 -23.50 26.90 -13.98
C ALA A 19 -23.19 25.62 -14.77
N ASN A 20 -23.66 25.62 -16.02
CA ASN A 20 -23.19 24.91 -17.21
C ASN A 20 -22.15 23.80 -16.98
N GLU A 21 -22.31 22.67 -17.67
CA GLU A 21 -21.39 21.52 -17.77
C GLU A 21 -19.99 21.87 -18.35
N MET A 22 -19.36 22.93 -17.85
CA MET A 22 -18.08 23.43 -18.30
C MET A 22 -17.01 22.87 -17.37
N LEU A 23 -16.17 22.01 -17.93
CA LEU A 23 -14.97 21.55 -17.27
C LEU A 23 -14.07 22.78 -17.01
N GLU A 24 -13.83 23.10 -15.74
CA GLU A 24 -12.85 24.11 -15.38
C GLU A 24 -11.42 23.53 -15.49
N PRO A 25 -10.50 24.20 -16.21
CA PRO A 25 -9.13 23.73 -16.33
C PRO A 25 -8.40 23.83 -14.99
N ILE A 26 -7.61 22.81 -14.67
CA ILE A 26 -6.73 22.81 -13.50
C ILE A 26 -5.44 23.54 -13.88
N ALA A 27 -5.27 24.77 -13.39
CA ALA A 27 -4.13 25.63 -13.74
C ALA A 27 -2.78 25.09 -13.26
N VAL A 28 -2.75 24.37 -12.13
CA VAL A 28 -1.56 23.72 -11.56
C VAL A 28 -1.93 22.30 -11.16
N MET A 29 -1.39 21.32 -11.88
CA MET A 29 -1.66 19.90 -11.61
C MET A 29 -0.80 19.36 -10.47
N THR A 30 0.38 19.94 -10.25
CA THR A 30 1.32 19.52 -9.19
C THR A 30 0.67 19.67 -7.83
N ASP A 31 0.62 18.57 -7.07
CA ASP A 31 0.02 18.45 -5.75
C ASP A 31 -1.49 18.75 -5.69
N TRP A 32 -2.18 18.71 -6.83
CA TRP A 32 -3.63 18.89 -6.86
C TRP A 32 -4.35 17.68 -6.25
N VAL A 33 -5.27 17.92 -5.29
CA VAL A 33 -6.05 16.87 -4.63
C VAL A 33 -7.47 16.87 -5.17
N SER A 34 -7.93 15.72 -5.67
CA SER A 34 -9.30 15.58 -6.16
C SER A 34 -10.32 15.78 -5.04
N PRO A 35 -11.28 16.73 -5.14
CA PRO A 35 -12.27 16.95 -4.10
C PRO A 35 -13.17 15.75 -3.82
N ARG A 36 -13.43 14.91 -4.83
CA ARG A 36 -14.29 13.72 -4.74
C ARG A 36 -13.53 12.46 -4.35
N LEU A 37 -12.33 12.25 -4.92
CA LEU A 37 -11.56 11.02 -4.72
C LEU A 37 -10.56 11.12 -3.57
N LYS A 38 -10.19 12.34 -3.16
CA LYS A 38 -9.16 12.62 -2.13
C LYS A 38 -7.76 12.09 -2.47
N ILE A 39 -7.53 11.68 -3.71
CA ILE A 39 -6.20 11.32 -4.23
C ILE A 39 -5.46 12.57 -4.70
N ARG A 40 -4.13 12.55 -4.61
CA ARG A 40 -3.26 13.64 -5.04
C ARG A 40 -2.63 13.32 -6.39
N PHE A 41 -2.64 14.31 -7.28
CA PHE A 41 -2.03 14.28 -8.60
C PHE A 41 -0.66 14.95 -8.50
N GLY A 42 0.36 14.30 -9.04
CA GLY A 42 1.72 14.81 -9.18
C GLY A 42 2.16 14.71 -10.62
N TRP A 43 3.11 15.56 -10.99
CA TRP A 43 3.75 15.52 -12.29
C TRP A 43 5.26 15.44 -12.08
N ASP A 44 5.88 14.39 -12.60
CA ASP A 44 7.32 14.17 -12.55
C ASP A 44 7.92 14.05 -13.96
N GLU A 45 9.21 13.74 -14.06
CA GLU A 45 9.92 13.58 -15.34
C GLU A 45 9.37 12.42 -16.20
N THR A 46 8.69 11.46 -15.57
CA THR A 46 8.10 10.28 -16.21
C THR A 46 6.62 10.47 -16.56
N GLY A 47 5.97 11.49 -16.00
CA GLY A 47 4.61 11.91 -16.34
C GLY A 47 3.71 12.07 -15.13
N LEU A 48 2.45 11.63 -15.28
CA LEU A 48 1.44 11.72 -14.23
C LEU A 48 1.65 10.64 -13.17
N THR A 49 1.82 11.07 -11.92
CA THR A 49 1.94 10.20 -10.76
C THR A 49 0.79 10.46 -9.79
N LEU A 50 0.09 9.40 -9.38
CA LEU A 50 -1.05 9.49 -8.46
C LEU A 50 -0.65 9.00 -7.07
N TYR A 51 -1.23 9.61 -6.04
CA TYR A 51 -1.02 9.23 -4.64
C TYR A 51 -2.35 9.06 -3.91
N TYR A 52 -2.43 8.02 -3.09
CA TYR A 52 -3.54 7.75 -2.19
C TYR A 52 -3.65 8.85 -1.11
N PRO A 53 -4.78 8.93 -0.38
CA PRO A 53 -4.95 9.87 0.73
C PRO A 53 -3.92 9.70 1.85
N ASP A 54 -3.33 8.51 1.99
CA ASP A 54 -2.26 8.19 2.95
C ASP A 54 -0.86 8.59 2.46
N GLY A 55 -0.76 9.15 1.25
CA GLY A 55 0.50 9.55 0.62
C GLY A 55 1.23 8.46 -0.15
N GLN A 56 0.73 7.21 -0.16
CA GLN A 56 1.34 6.13 -0.96
C GLN A 56 1.13 6.37 -2.46
N ARG A 57 2.15 6.07 -3.28
CA ARG A 57 2.03 6.15 -4.74
C ARG A 57 1.14 5.02 -5.27
N PHE A 58 0.30 5.33 -6.25
CA PHE A 58 -0.39 4.32 -7.04
C PHE A 58 0.60 3.50 -7.85
N LEU A 59 0.57 2.19 -7.63
CA LEU A 59 1.34 1.25 -8.41
C LEU A 59 0.64 0.96 -9.72
N THR A 60 1.41 0.77 -10.77
CA THR A 60 0.92 0.27 -12.06
C THR A 60 0.47 -1.18 -11.92
N SER A 61 -0.31 -1.68 -12.88
CA SER A 61 -0.77 -3.08 -12.89
C SER A 61 0.39 -4.07 -12.87
N ILE A 62 1.51 -3.74 -13.54
CA ILE A 62 2.72 -4.58 -13.57
C ILE A 62 3.39 -4.59 -12.19
N GLU A 63 3.53 -3.42 -11.56
CA GLU A 63 4.08 -3.31 -10.21
C GLU A 63 3.22 -4.04 -9.17
N LEU A 64 1.89 -3.95 -9.28
CA LEU A 64 0.96 -4.69 -8.42
C LEU A 64 1.09 -6.20 -8.61
N HIS A 65 1.14 -6.66 -9.86
CA HIS A 65 1.31 -8.08 -10.16
C HIS A 65 2.63 -8.62 -9.59
N ARG A 66 3.74 -7.91 -9.80
CA ARG A 66 5.04 -8.27 -9.24
C ARG A 66 4.99 -8.38 -7.71
N ARG A 67 4.39 -7.38 -7.04
CA ARG A 67 4.24 -7.40 -5.59
C ARG A 67 3.41 -8.60 -5.10
N ALA A 68 2.36 -8.98 -5.84
CA ALA A 68 1.55 -10.14 -5.51
C ALA A 68 2.36 -11.44 -5.65
N VAL A 69 3.08 -11.62 -6.76
CA VAL A 69 3.95 -12.79 -6.98
C VAL A 69 5.04 -12.89 -5.90
N ASP A 70 5.69 -11.78 -5.56
CA ASP A 70 6.72 -11.74 -4.53
C ASP A 70 6.15 -12.12 -3.15
N ALA A 71 4.93 -11.65 -2.83
CA ALA A 71 4.26 -11.98 -1.58
C ALA A 71 3.83 -13.46 -1.50
N GLU A 72 3.33 -14.02 -2.61
CA GLU A 72 2.98 -15.44 -2.71
C GLU A 72 4.21 -16.34 -2.55
N ALA A 73 5.32 -15.97 -3.20
CA ALA A 73 6.58 -16.71 -3.08
C ALA A 73 7.12 -16.69 -1.64
N ALA A 74 7.08 -15.53 -0.96
CA ALA A 74 7.48 -15.41 0.43
C ALA A 74 6.60 -16.27 1.36
N LEU A 75 5.27 -16.25 1.16
CA LEU A 75 4.35 -17.07 1.94
C LEU A 75 4.58 -18.56 1.73
N ALA A 76 4.81 -19.00 0.49
CA ALA A 76 5.12 -20.39 0.18
C ALA A 76 6.43 -20.84 0.84
N GLN A 77 7.46 -19.99 0.83
CA GLN A 77 8.73 -20.26 1.50
C GLN A 77 8.56 -20.41 3.02
N GLU A 78 7.81 -19.52 3.65
CA GLU A 78 7.55 -19.60 5.09
C GLU A 78 6.76 -20.85 5.48
N ARG A 79 5.77 -21.25 4.66
CA ARG A 79 5.06 -22.53 4.87
C ARG A 79 5.97 -23.74 4.78
N ALA A 80 6.81 -23.80 3.74
CA ALA A 80 7.77 -24.90 3.59
C ALA A 80 8.75 -24.98 4.76
N ARG A 81 9.18 -23.84 5.31
CA ARG A 81 10.03 -23.80 6.51
C ARG A 81 9.30 -24.31 7.76
N ALA A 82 8.04 -23.91 7.94
CA ALA A 82 7.23 -24.38 9.07
C ALA A 82 6.99 -25.90 8.99
N GLU A 83 6.60 -26.41 7.81
CA GLU A 83 6.40 -27.84 7.56
C GLU A 83 7.68 -28.65 7.80
N GLN A 84 8.83 -28.15 7.35
CA GLN A 84 10.11 -28.81 7.60
C GLN A 84 10.46 -28.84 9.10
N ALA A 85 10.25 -27.73 9.81
CA ALA A 85 10.50 -27.66 11.25
C ALA A 85 9.59 -28.62 12.04
N GLU A 86 8.31 -28.73 11.66
CA GLU A 86 7.38 -29.69 12.25
C GLU A 86 7.80 -31.14 11.99
N ALA A 87 8.24 -31.45 10.76
CA ALA A 87 8.74 -32.78 10.40
C ALA A 87 10.02 -33.14 11.19
N ASP A 88 10.96 -32.21 11.32
CA ASP A 88 12.20 -32.42 12.06
C ASP A 88 11.92 -32.63 13.56
N LEU A 89 10.98 -31.86 14.13
CA LEU A 89 10.56 -32.00 15.51
C LEU A 89 9.89 -33.36 15.76
N ALA A 90 8.98 -33.78 14.87
CA ALA A 90 8.34 -35.09 14.95
C ALA A 90 9.37 -36.24 14.84
N ALA A 91 10.36 -36.11 13.94
CA ALA A 91 11.43 -37.09 13.80
C ALA A 91 12.31 -37.17 15.05
N LEU A 92 12.63 -36.03 15.68
CA LEU A 92 13.39 -36.00 16.92
C LEU A 92 12.61 -36.64 18.07
N GLN A 93 11.33 -36.32 18.21
CA GLN A 93 10.46 -36.94 19.22
C GLN A 93 10.38 -38.46 19.05
N ALA A 94 10.24 -38.95 17.80
CA ALA A 94 10.23 -40.38 17.52
C ALA A 94 11.56 -41.05 17.91
N LYS A 95 12.70 -40.41 17.65
CA LYS A 95 14.03 -40.90 18.05
C LYS A 95 14.19 -40.95 19.57
N LEU A 96 13.73 -39.92 20.30
CA LEU A 96 13.78 -39.90 21.77
C LEU A 96 12.91 -41.00 22.37
N ALA A 97 11.69 -41.18 21.86
CA ALA A 97 10.80 -42.26 22.28
C ALA A 97 11.41 -43.65 22.03
N ALA A 98 12.08 -43.85 20.88
CA ALA A 98 12.78 -45.10 20.59
C ALA A 98 13.97 -45.37 21.53
N LEU A 99 14.58 -44.33 22.10
CA LEU A 99 15.64 -44.43 23.10
C LEU A 99 15.08 -44.58 24.53
N GLY A 100 13.77 -44.59 24.72
CA GLY A 100 13.13 -44.69 26.03
C GLY A 100 13.26 -43.43 26.89
N ILE A 101 13.58 -42.30 26.27
CA ILE A 101 13.67 -40.98 26.91
C ILE A 101 12.33 -40.28 26.71
N ASP A 102 11.60 -39.97 27.78
CA ASP A 102 10.39 -39.16 27.68
C ASP A 102 10.79 -37.72 27.32
N PRO A 103 10.29 -37.14 26.21
CA PRO A 103 10.56 -35.76 25.83
C PRO A 103 10.17 -34.73 26.90
N GLN A 104 9.31 -35.07 27.88
CA GLN A 104 8.93 -34.19 28.99
C GLN A 104 9.95 -34.14 30.14
N ASP A 105 10.90 -35.08 30.18
CA ASP A 105 11.90 -35.17 31.27
C ASP A 105 13.18 -34.34 31.00
N VAL A 106 13.36 -33.85 29.77
CA VAL A 106 14.49 -32.99 29.39
C VAL A 106 14.08 -31.52 29.58
N LYS A 107 14.32 -30.98 30.78
CA LYS A 107 14.09 -29.57 31.14
C LYS A 107 15.38 -28.77 31.25
#